data_AF-A0AAV5TDZ9-F1
#
_entry.id   AF-A0AAV5TDZ9-F1
#
_cell.length_a   1.000
_cell.length_b   1.000
_cell.length_c   1.000
_cell.angle_alpha   90.00
_cell.angle_beta   90.00
_cell.angle_gamma   90.00
#
_symmetry.space_group_name_H-M   'P 1'
#
loop_
_entity.id
_entity.type
_entity.pdbx_description
1 polymer ?
#
loop_
_entity_poly.entity_id
_entity_poly.type
_entity_poly.pdbx_seq_one_letter_code
_entity_poly.pdbx_strand_id
1 'polypeptide(L)'
;GVIFFIVDACVALLILTEKDKRSSDYRKYLLSLQVFSTLTDVLFNLCVPIVVADSRVIYNAGFIPNQFRTSTFLMVYVILFTEIGSAYFSCAYYRRNSILPQGHLFRWSGWRKYALLLAVRVYAVLSAAMVYYCTLRIDIPDEEIPASLNWVFTKSAHMVLRDNGYFYALLA
;
A
#
# COMPACT_ATOMS: atom_id res chain seq x y z
N GLY A 1 -7.19 16.53 1.92
CA GLY A 1 -5.80 16.85 2.33
C GLY A 1 -5.69 17.27 3.78
N VAL A 2 -5.70 18.58 4.06
CA VAL A 2 -5.22 19.15 5.34
C VAL A 2 -5.99 18.68 6.58
N ILE A 3 -7.33 18.60 6.52
CA ILE A 3 -8.16 18.18 7.66
C ILE A 3 -7.85 16.72 8.05
N PHE A 4 -7.74 15.82 7.07
CA PHE A 4 -7.40 14.41 7.31
C PHE A 4 -6.00 14.27 7.91
N PHE A 5 -5.01 15.02 7.40
CA PHE A 5 -3.67 15.02 7.97
C PHE A 5 -3.64 15.49 9.44
N ILE A 6 -4.42 16.53 9.78
CA ILE A 6 -4.53 17.01 11.17
C ILE A 6 -5.16 15.93 12.05
N VAL A 7 -6.25 15.31 11.61
CA VAL A 7 -6.92 14.22 12.34
C VAL A 7 -5.96 13.06 12.56
N ASP A 8 -5.24 12.64 11.52
CA ASP A 8 -4.24 11.58 11.58
C ASP A 8 -3.09 11.89 12.55
N ALA A 9 -2.59 13.13 12.54
CA ALA A 9 -1.57 13.59 13.46
C ALA A 9 -2.09 13.58 14.92
N CYS A 10 -3.34 14.00 15.14
CA CYS A 10 -3.99 13.91 16.44
C CYS A 10 -4.13 12.45 16.91
N VAL A 11 -4.54 11.53 16.03
CA VAL A 11 -4.63 10.10 16.35
C VAL A 11 -3.25 9.53 16.70
N ALA A 12 -2.21 9.85 15.92
CA ALA A 12 -0.84 9.44 16.22
C ALA A 12 -0.37 9.95 17.59
N LEU A 13 -0.65 11.23 17.91
CA LEU A 13 -0.34 11.83 19.21
C LEU A 13 -1.11 11.15 20.35
N LEU A 14 -2.39 10.83 20.15
CA LEU A 14 -3.17 10.06 21.13
C LEU A 14 -2.53 8.69 21.38
N ILE A 15 -2.16 7.95 20.33
CA ILE A 15 -1.49 6.64 20.47
C ILE A 15 -0.17 6.75 21.25
N LEU A 16 0.57 7.85 21.08
CA LEU A 16 1.85 8.11 21.76
C LEU A 16 1.69 8.59 23.21
N THR A 17 0.68 9.39 23.49
CA THR A 17 0.46 10.01 24.82
C THR A 17 -0.39 9.14 25.74
N GLU A 18 -1.18 8.22 25.19
CA GLU A 18 -2.03 7.33 25.97
C GLU A 18 -1.17 6.39 26.85
N LYS A 19 -1.38 6.52 28.17
CA LYS A 19 -0.71 5.73 29.22
C LYS A 19 -1.38 4.39 29.50
N ASP A 20 -2.34 3.97 28.66
CA ASP A 20 -3.13 2.76 28.87
C ASP A 20 -2.23 1.52 29.04
N LYS A 21 -2.63 0.60 29.93
CA LYS A 21 -1.87 -0.62 30.30
C LYS A 21 -1.74 -1.64 29.18
N ARG A 22 -2.36 -1.40 28.01
CA ARG A 22 -2.15 -2.19 26.80
C ARG A 22 -0.66 -2.29 26.49
N SER A 23 -0.18 -3.51 26.23
CA SER A 23 1.28 -3.73 26.13
C SER A 23 1.89 -2.83 25.05
N SER A 24 3.12 -2.39 25.34
CA SER A 24 3.95 -1.58 24.45
C SER A 24 3.98 -2.13 23.01
N ASP A 25 3.86 -3.45 22.83
CA ASP A 25 3.88 -4.07 21.51
C ASP A 25 2.64 -3.76 20.67
N TYR A 26 1.44 -3.69 21.28
CA TYR A 26 0.23 -3.33 20.55
C TYR A 26 0.32 -1.90 20.00
N ARG A 27 0.85 -0.99 20.81
CA ARG A 27 1.01 0.43 20.44
C ARG A 27 1.97 0.60 19.26
N LYS A 28 3.02 -0.22 19.16
CA LYS A 28 3.93 -0.22 18.00
C LYS A 28 3.20 -0.56 16.71
N TYR A 29 2.34 -1.59 16.72
CA TYR A 29 1.57 -1.98 15.54
C TYR A 29 0.53 -0.92 15.18
N LEU A 30 -0.14 -0.33 16.18
CA LEU A 30 -1.15 0.70 15.96
C LEU A 30 -0.53 1.99 15.41
N LEU A 31 0.64 2.39 15.92
CA LEU A 31 1.41 3.52 15.41
C LEU A 31 1.89 3.25 13.98
N SER A 32 2.41 2.05 13.71
CA SER A 32 2.82 1.65 12.36
C SER A 32 1.65 1.73 11.38
N LEU A 33 0.48 1.22 11.77
CA LEU A 33 -0.75 1.32 10.98
C LEU A 33 -1.08 2.79 10.67
N GLN A 34 -1.06 3.66 11.69
CA GLN A 34 -1.35 5.08 11.51
C GLN A 34 -0.37 5.76 10.55
N VAL A 35 0.93 5.52 10.73
CA VAL A 35 1.98 6.11 9.86
C VAL A 35 1.78 5.71 8.40
N PHE A 36 1.57 4.43 8.11
CA PHE A 36 1.41 3.97 6.73
C PHE A 36 0.08 4.42 6.11
N SER A 37 -1.01 4.50 6.90
CA SER A 37 -2.27 5.09 6.45
C SER A 37 -2.08 6.57 6.08
N THR A 38 -1.44 7.35 6.94
CA THR A 38 -1.19 8.78 6.67
C THR A 38 -0.28 9.00 5.46
N LEU A 39 0.76 8.16 5.30
CA LEU A 39 1.61 8.21 4.10
C LEU A 39 0.80 7.89 2.83
N THR A 40 -0.11 6.93 2.90
CA THR A 40 -0.99 6.57 1.77
C THR A 40 -1.93 7.72 1.43
N ASP A 41 -2.52 8.36 2.44
CA ASP A 41 -3.38 9.52 2.24
C ASP A 41 -2.62 10.70 1.64
N VAL A 42 -1.43 11.01 2.13
CA VAL A 42 -0.55 12.04 1.54
C VAL A 42 -0.24 11.70 0.08
N LEU A 43 0.09 10.43 -0.20
CA LEU A 43 0.37 9.95 -1.54
C LEU A 43 -0.84 10.18 -2.47
N PHE A 44 -2.07 9.85 -2.08
CA PHE A 44 -3.27 10.08 -2.90
C PHE A 44 -3.69 11.55 -3.01
N ASN A 45 -3.35 12.39 -2.02
CA ASN A 45 -3.58 13.83 -2.13
C ASN A 45 -2.61 14.49 -3.12
N LEU A 46 -1.37 13.98 -3.22
CA LEU A 46 -0.35 14.48 -4.16
C LEU A 46 -0.49 13.86 -5.55
N CYS A 47 -0.83 12.57 -5.60
CA CYS A 47 -0.93 11.78 -6.81
C CYS A 47 -2.37 11.30 -6.93
N VAL A 48 -3.11 11.84 -7.89
CA VAL A 48 -4.48 11.44 -8.19
C VAL A 48 -4.44 10.57 -9.44
N PRO A 49 -4.28 9.24 -9.32
CA PRO A 49 -4.28 8.35 -10.47
C PRO A 49 -5.68 8.33 -11.09
N ILE A 50 -5.77 8.63 -12.38
CA ILE A 50 -6.98 8.51 -13.18
C ILE A 50 -6.80 7.34 -14.13
N VAL A 51 -7.73 6.38 -14.04
CA VAL A 51 -7.80 5.22 -14.94
C VAL A 51 -8.84 5.51 -16.01
N VAL A 52 -8.40 5.49 -17.27
CA VAL A 52 -9.28 5.56 -18.44
C VAL A 52 -9.38 4.16 -19.02
N ALA A 53 -10.45 3.45 -18.65
CA ALA A 53 -10.58 2.02 -18.98
C ALA A 53 -10.63 1.75 -20.49
N ASP A 54 -11.31 2.60 -21.26
CA ASP A 54 -11.51 2.43 -22.71
C ASP A 54 -10.18 2.50 -23.49
N SER A 55 -9.32 3.45 -23.12
CA SER A 55 -7.98 3.59 -23.71
C SER A 55 -6.88 2.84 -22.95
N ARG A 56 -7.22 2.20 -21.82
CA ARG A 56 -6.30 1.48 -20.93
C ARG A 56 -5.10 2.34 -20.49
N VAL A 57 -5.37 3.60 -20.21
CA VAL A 57 -4.37 4.57 -19.77
C VAL A 57 -4.54 4.83 -18.28
N ILE A 58 -3.43 4.87 -17.57
CA ILE A 58 -3.36 5.39 -16.20
C ILE A 58 -2.48 6.62 -16.24
N TYR A 59 -3.01 7.77 -15.83
CA TYR A 59 -2.23 8.99 -15.72
C TYR A 59 -2.48 9.68 -14.38
N ASN A 60 -1.52 10.46 -13.93
CA ASN A 60 -1.66 11.25 -12.72
C ASN A 60 -2.24 12.64 -13.04
N ALA A 61 -3.31 13.01 -12.36
CA ALA A 61 -3.90 14.36 -12.40
C ALA A 61 -3.46 15.24 -11.21
N GLY A 62 -2.75 14.67 -10.24
CA GLY A 62 -2.24 15.38 -9.07
C GLY A 62 -0.99 16.22 -9.34
N PHE A 63 -0.54 16.93 -8.31
CA PHE A 63 0.67 17.75 -8.36
C PHE A 63 1.90 16.92 -7.98
N ILE A 64 2.68 16.51 -8.98
CA ILE A 64 3.99 15.89 -8.79
C ILE A 64 5.03 16.79 -9.46
N PRO A 65 6.00 17.34 -8.70
CA PRO A 65 6.96 18.32 -9.23
C PRO A 65 7.97 17.71 -10.21
N ASN A 66 8.25 16.40 -10.10
CA ASN A 66 9.15 15.69 -11.00
C ASN A 66 8.37 14.64 -11.81
N GLN A 67 8.73 14.47 -13.09
CA GLN A 67 8.18 13.40 -13.89
C GLN A 67 8.67 12.05 -13.36
N PHE A 68 7.75 11.21 -12.89
CA PHE A 68 8.02 9.83 -12.51
C PHE A 68 7.09 8.92 -13.31
N ARG A 69 7.54 7.70 -13.61
CA ARG A 69 6.66 6.71 -14.24
C ARG A 69 5.53 6.32 -13.29
N THR A 70 4.31 6.18 -13.81
CA THR A 70 3.15 5.74 -13.01
C THR A 70 3.36 4.36 -12.39
N SER A 71 4.18 3.51 -13.00
CA SER A 71 4.59 2.23 -12.41
C SER A 71 5.30 2.39 -11.06
N THR A 72 6.14 3.41 -10.89
CA THR A 72 6.78 3.73 -9.59
C THR A 72 5.73 4.15 -8.56
N PHE A 73 4.77 4.97 -8.95
CA PHE A 73 3.65 5.37 -8.08
C PHE A 73 2.84 4.16 -7.61
N LEU A 74 2.46 3.28 -8.55
CA LEU A 74 1.71 2.06 -8.25
C LEU A 74 2.48 1.17 -7.27
N MET A 75 3.79 1.07 -7.43
CA MET A 75 4.64 0.31 -6.51
C MET A 75 4.70 0.88 -5.10
N VAL A 76 4.88 2.19 -4.98
CA VAL A 76 4.85 2.85 -3.67
C VAL A 76 3.50 2.60 -3.00
N TYR A 77 2.40 2.72 -3.75
CA TYR A 77 1.06 2.43 -3.24
C TYR A 77 0.92 0.97 -2.76
N VAL A 78 1.32 -0.01 -3.56
CA VAL A 78 1.24 -1.43 -3.20
C VAL A 78 2.05 -1.74 -1.94
N ILE A 79 3.26 -1.19 -1.83
CA ILE A 79 4.09 -1.33 -0.63
C ILE A 79 3.35 -0.77 0.59
N LEU A 80 2.89 0.48 0.53
CA LEU A 80 2.16 1.11 1.64
C LEU A 80 0.90 0.33 2.01
N PHE A 81 0.13 -0.14 1.03
CA PHE A 81 -1.08 -0.93 1.25
C PHE A 81 -0.77 -2.27 1.93
N THR A 82 0.28 -2.98 1.49
CA THR A 82 0.71 -4.23 2.15
C THR A 82 1.22 -3.99 3.58
N GLU A 83 1.86 -2.85 3.84
CA GLU A 83 2.28 -2.44 5.17
C GLU A 83 1.08 -2.15 6.09
N ILE A 84 0.06 -1.44 5.59
CA ILE A 84 -1.23 -1.23 6.29
C ILE A 84 -1.86 -2.58 6.63
N GLY A 85 -1.98 -3.49 5.65
CA GLY A 85 -2.55 -4.82 5.86
C GLY A 85 -1.77 -5.63 6.90
N SER A 86 -0.44 -5.58 6.85
CA SER A 86 0.44 -6.29 7.80
C SER A 86 0.34 -5.72 9.23
N ALA A 87 0.29 -4.38 9.36
CA ALA A 87 0.13 -3.71 10.64
C ALA A 87 -1.27 -3.98 11.23
N TYR A 88 -2.31 -3.92 10.41
CA TYR A 88 -3.68 -4.27 10.80
C TYR A 88 -3.77 -5.73 11.26
N PHE A 89 -3.22 -6.67 10.50
CA PHE A 89 -3.15 -8.07 10.89
C PHE A 89 -2.45 -8.24 12.25
N SER A 90 -1.34 -7.55 12.47
CA SER A 90 -0.59 -7.59 13.74
C SER A 90 -1.43 -7.06 14.91
N CYS A 91 -2.16 -5.96 14.71
CA CYS A 91 -3.11 -5.42 15.69
C CYS A 91 -4.23 -6.41 16.02
N ALA A 92 -4.88 -6.96 14.99
CA ALA A 92 -5.97 -7.92 15.13
C ALA A 92 -5.50 -9.20 15.83
N TYR A 93 -4.33 -9.72 15.44
CA TYR A 93 -3.71 -10.90 16.04
C TYR A 93 -3.35 -10.67 17.51
N TYR A 94 -2.78 -9.50 17.83
CA TYR A 94 -2.50 -9.13 19.21
C TYR A 94 -3.78 -9.09 20.06
N ARG A 95 -4.83 -8.41 19.58
CA ARG A 95 -6.11 -8.30 20.30
C ARG A 95 -6.77 -9.67 20.48
N ARG A 96 -6.76 -10.52 19.44
CA ARG A 96 -7.26 -11.89 19.52
C ARG A 96 -6.56 -12.70 20.61
N ASN A 97 -5.23 -12.59 20.71
CA ASN A 97 -4.45 -13.28 21.74
C ASN A 97 -4.68 -12.77 23.16
N SER A 98 -5.20 -11.55 23.32
CA SER A 98 -5.62 -11.03 24.64
C SER A 98 -6.95 -11.61 25.11
N ILE A 99 -7.78 -12.12 24.19
CA ILE A 99 -9.12 -12.66 24.47
C ILE A 99 -9.08 -14.18 24.59
N LEU A 100 -8.31 -14.87 23.74
CA LEU A 100 -8.25 -16.34 23.74
C LEU A 100 -7.60 -16.91 25.01
N PRO A 101 -8.09 -18.04 25.55
CA PRO A 101 -7.47 -18.69 26.71
C PRO A 101 -6.05 -19.18 26.41
N GLN A 102 -5.24 -19.35 27.45
CA GLN A 102 -3.89 -19.91 27.31
C GLN A 102 -3.98 -21.37 26.80
N GLY A 103 -3.11 -21.75 25.87
CA GLY A 103 -3.10 -23.09 25.26
C GLY A 103 -4.04 -23.28 24.06
N HIS A 104 -4.81 -22.26 23.68
CA HIS A 104 -5.66 -22.33 22.48
C HIS A 104 -4.82 -22.52 21.19
N LEU A 105 -5.27 -23.37 20.26
CA LEU A 105 -4.53 -23.75 19.05
C LEU A 105 -4.05 -22.56 18.20
N PHE A 106 -4.84 -21.49 18.17
CA PHE A 106 -4.55 -20.27 17.40
C PHE A 106 -3.88 -19.15 18.19
N ARG A 107 -3.47 -19.40 19.45
CA ARG A 107 -2.76 -18.45 20.29
C ARG A 107 -1.27 -18.79 20.30
N TRP A 108 -0.54 -18.38 19.27
CA TRP A 108 0.89 -18.63 19.21
C TRP A 108 1.68 -17.60 20.03
N SER A 109 2.60 -18.08 20.85
CA SER A 109 3.50 -17.32 21.71
C SER A 109 4.97 -17.62 21.38
N GLY A 110 5.89 -16.78 21.89
CA GLY A 110 7.32 -16.94 21.66
C GLY A 110 7.69 -16.94 20.18
N TRP A 111 8.58 -17.85 19.77
CA TRP A 111 9.10 -17.94 18.40
C TRP A 111 8.02 -18.14 17.33
N ARG A 112 6.94 -18.87 17.63
CA ARG A 112 5.86 -19.16 16.67
C ARG A 112 5.11 -17.89 16.26
N LYS A 113 4.94 -16.94 17.19
CA LYS A 113 4.40 -15.61 16.88
C LYS A 113 5.30 -14.87 15.90
N TYR A 114 6.61 -14.85 16.16
CA TYR A 114 7.56 -14.17 15.28
C TYR A 114 7.63 -14.82 13.90
N ALA A 115 7.58 -16.16 13.82
CA ALA A 115 7.53 -16.90 12.56
C ALA A 115 6.27 -16.55 11.74
N LEU A 116 5.10 -16.46 12.38
CA LEU A 116 3.87 -16.02 11.71
C LEU A 116 3.99 -14.60 11.16
N LEU A 117 4.45 -13.66 11.99
CA LEU A 117 4.58 -12.26 11.56
C LEU A 117 5.61 -12.14 10.43
N LEU A 118 6.72 -12.88 10.51
CA LEU A 118 7.71 -12.94 9.43
C LEU A 118 7.12 -13.55 8.15
N ALA A 119 6.34 -14.63 8.25
CA ALA A 119 5.69 -15.24 7.08
C ALA A 119 4.74 -14.26 6.38
N VAL A 120 3.97 -13.47 7.14
CA VAL A 120 3.13 -12.39 6.58
C VAL A 120 3.98 -11.34 5.86
N ARG A 121 5.13 -10.95 6.43
CA ARG A 121 6.06 -10.00 5.79
C ARG A 121 6.66 -10.55 4.50
N VAL A 122 7.11 -11.81 4.51
CA VAL A 122 7.65 -12.47 3.32
C VAL A 122 6.58 -12.56 2.24
N TYR A 123 5.36 -12.94 2.59
CA TYR A 123 4.23 -12.98 1.66
C TYR A 123 3.92 -11.61 1.06
N ALA A 124 3.92 -10.55 1.88
CA ALA A 124 3.73 -9.17 1.41
C ALA A 124 4.81 -8.76 0.39
N VAL A 125 6.08 -9.05 0.67
CA VAL A 125 7.20 -8.74 -0.24
C VAL A 125 7.07 -9.51 -1.55
N LEU A 126 6.76 -10.82 -1.50
CA LEU A 126 6.56 -11.64 -2.69
C LEU A 126 5.38 -11.12 -3.54
N SER A 127 4.28 -10.74 -2.88
CA SER A 127 3.11 -10.15 -3.54
C SER A 127 3.46 -8.83 -4.22
N ALA A 128 4.18 -7.93 -3.53
CA ALA A 128 4.63 -6.67 -4.11
C ALA A 128 5.60 -6.87 -5.28
N ALA A 129 6.52 -7.83 -5.18
CA ALA A 129 7.43 -8.16 -6.27
C ALA A 129 6.70 -8.73 -7.50
N MET A 130 5.67 -9.54 -7.29
CA MET A 130 4.82 -10.05 -8.38
C MET A 130 4.06 -8.93 -9.07
N VAL A 131 3.47 -8.01 -8.29
CA VAL A 131 2.78 -6.83 -8.84
C VAL A 131 3.75 -5.95 -9.63
N TYR A 132 4.97 -5.74 -9.12
CA TYR A 132 6.01 -4.99 -9.84
C TYR A 132 6.34 -5.63 -11.19
N TYR A 133 6.58 -6.93 -11.18
CA TYR A 133 6.90 -7.68 -12.38
C TYR A 133 5.77 -7.59 -13.41
N CYS A 134 4.52 -7.78 -12.99
CA CYS A 134 3.36 -7.65 -13.88
C CYS A 134 3.26 -6.23 -14.44
N THR A 135 3.46 -5.21 -13.60
CA THR A 135 3.44 -3.79 -13.99
C THR A 135 4.48 -3.50 -15.08
N LEU A 136 5.70 -4.00 -14.95
CA LEU A 136 6.74 -3.85 -15.97
C LEU A 136 6.40 -4.57 -17.29
N ARG A 137 5.62 -5.65 -17.24
CA ARG A 137 5.23 -6.42 -18.43
C ARG A 137 4.00 -5.87 -19.15
N ILE A 138 3.17 -5.11 -18.46
CA ILE A 138 1.97 -4.48 -19.03
C ILE A 138 2.23 -3.03 -19.46
N ASP A 139 3.26 -2.37 -18.94
CA ASP A 139 3.64 -1.01 -19.37
C ASP A 139 4.18 -1.01 -20.82
N ILE A 140 3.49 -0.31 -21.72
CA ILE A 140 3.94 -0.12 -23.10
C ILE A 140 5.06 0.93 -23.11
N PRO A 141 6.21 0.68 -23.76
CA PRO A 141 7.27 1.67 -23.87
C PRO A 141 6.81 2.87 -24.71
N ASP A 142 7.32 4.05 -24.37
CA ASP A 142 6.86 5.33 -24.89
C ASP A 142 6.91 5.39 -26.44
N GLU A 143 7.84 4.69 -27.08
CA GLU A 143 7.99 4.63 -28.55
C GLU A 143 6.89 3.83 -29.25
N GLU A 144 6.24 2.89 -28.54
CA GLU A 144 5.18 2.03 -29.07
C GLU A 144 3.77 2.62 -28.83
N ILE A 145 3.66 3.76 -28.14
CA ILE A 145 2.37 4.37 -27.84
C ILE A 145 1.74 4.94 -29.13
N PRO A 146 0.49 4.58 -29.45
CA PRO A 146 -0.16 5.06 -30.66
C PRO A 146 -0.37 6.58 -30.62
N ALA A 147 -0.25 7.23 -31.78
CA ALA A 147 -0.34 8.69 -31.90
C ALA A 147 -1.67 9.28 -31.36
N SER A 148 -2.75 8.50 -31.32
CA SER A 148 -4.02 8.87 -30.72
C SER A 148 -3.93 9.17 -29.20
N LEU A 149 -2.91 8.63 -28.52
CA LEU A 149 -2.65 8.81 -27.09
C LEU A 149 -1.53 9.80 -26.79
N ASN A 150 -1.07 10.58 -27.78
CA ASN A 150 0.01 11.56 -27.56
C ASN A 150 -0.30 12.62 -26.49
N TRP A 151 -1.58 12.87 -26.21
CA TRP A 151 -1.99 13.77 -25.14
C TRP A 151 -1.51 13.31 -23.76
N VAL A 152 -1.23 12.02 -23.58
CA VAL A 152 -0.79 11.41 -22.33
C VAL A 152 0.63 11.90 -21.94
N PHE A 153 1.48 12.19 -22.91
CA PHE A 153 2.83 12.75 -22.67
C PHE A 153 2.80 14.15 -22.06
N THR A 154 1.67 14.86 -22.12
CA THR A 154 1.50 16.15 -21.43
C THR A 154 1.30 15.99 -19.92
N LYS A 155 1.14 14.76 -19.42
CA LYS A 155 0.89 14.45 -18.01
C LYS A 155 2.20 14.17 -17.27
N SER A 156 2.25 14.56 -16.00
CA SER A 156 3.43 14.43 -15.14
C SER A 156 3.85 12.97 -14.89
N ALA A 157 2.88 12.06 -14.86
CA ALA A 157 3.11 10.63 -14.81
C ALA A 157 2.04 9.92 -15.63
N HIS A 158 2.46 8.94 -16.42
CA HIS A 158 1.55 8.09 -17.18
C HIS A 158 2.06 6.66 -17.33
N MET A 159 1.15 5.78 -17.74
CA MET A 159 1.36 4.39 -18.08
C MET A 159 0.24 3.97 -19.04
N VAL A 160 0.60 3.31 -20.13
CA VAL A 160 -0.35 2.75 -21.09
C VAL A 160 -0.26 1.24 -21.00
N LEU A 161 -1.40 0.59 -20.79
CA LEU A 161 -1.45 -0.83 -20.47
C LEU A 161 -1.63 -1.68 -21.73
N ARG A 162 -0.78 -2.68 -21.87
CA ARG A 162 -0.87 -3.74 -22.88
C ARG A 162 -1.91 -4.78 -22.47
N ASP A 163 -2.72 -5.23 -23.42
CA ASP A 163 -3.53 -6.44 -23.25
C ASP A 163 -2.63 -7.67 -23.26
N ASN A 164 -2.47 -8.33 -22.13
CA ASN A 164 -1.79 -9.62 -22.08
C ASN A 164 -2.23 -10.40 -20.83
N GLY A 165 -1.76 -11.65 -20.72
CA GLY A 165 -2.05 -12.50 -19.55
C GLY A 165 -1.65 -11.90 -18.21
N TYR A 166 -0.63 -11.03 -18.17
CA TYR A 166 -0.19 -10.36 -16.93
C TYR A 166 -1.17 -9.29 -16.47
N PHE A 167 -1.90 -8.65 -17.40
CA PHE A 167 -2.96 -7.71 -17.04
C PHE A 167 -4.08 -8.40 -16.28
N TYR A 168 -4.53 -9.57 -16.75
CA TYR A 168 -5.53 -10.37 -16.04
C TYR A 168 -5.01 -10.92 -14.71
N ALA A 169 -3.72 -11.30 -14.64
CA ALA A 169 -3.09 -11.74 -13.39
C ALA A 169 -2.99 -10.62 -12.34
N LEU A 170 -2.94 -9.34 -12.75
CA LEU A 170 -2.95 -8.19 -11.85
C LEU A 170 -4.37 -7.88 -11.33
N LEU A 171 -5.42 -8.27 -12.06
CA LEU A 171 -6.82 -8.02 -11.70
C LEU A 171 -7.46 -9.16 -10.88
N ALA A 172 -6.85 -10.34 -10.88
CA ALA A 172 -7.33 -11.53 -10.17
C ALA A 172 -6.88 -11.55 -8.70
#